data_AF-A0A9Y2NGT7-F1
#
_entry.id   AF-A0A9Y2NGT7-F1
#
_cell.length_a   1.000
_cell.length_b   1.000
_cell.length_c   1.000
_cell.angle_alpha   90.00
_cell.angle_beta   90.00
_cell.angle_gamma   90.00
#
_symmetry.space_group_name_H-M   'P 1'
#
loop_
_entity.id
_entity.type
_entity.pdbx_description
1 polymer ?
#
loop_
_entity_poly.entity_id
_entity_poly.type
_entity_poly.pdbx_seq_one_letter_code
_entity_poly.pdbx_strand_id
1 'polypeptide(L)'
;MTATLLITRQLEVHDHVLARDWRLDGDTGPADVRFLDDATAGWSYPASFGGERTNTVSDTTPVVLQCYFTFGDEGEVVFAVVPAGNLRGSGCAKHDTAELQFPLTTGGRVDLGTLTAMLDELEPRARAHDVHALVECRYFGPCPADRR
;
A
#
# COMPACT_ATOMS: atom_id res chain seq x y z
N MET A 1 1.48 -13.48 21.12
CA MET A 1 0.73 -12.24 20.86
C MET A 1 -0.74 -12.51 21.17
N THR A 2 -1.41 -11.67 21.96
CA THR A 2 -2.82 -11.89 22.34
C THR A 2 -3.75 -11.36 21.24
N ALA A 3 -4.93 -11.96 21.06
CA ALA A 3 -5.93 -11.49 20.09
C ALA A 3 -6.31 -10.01 20.31
N THR A 4 -6.36 -9.56 21.57
CA THR A 4 -6.59 -8.16 21.92
C THR A 4 -5.53 -7.21 21.33
N LEU A 5 -4.26 -7.60 21.32
CA LEU A 5 -3.19 -6.77 20.76
C LEU A 5 -3.28 -6.68 19.24
N LEU A 6 -3.61 -7.79 18.56
CA LEU A 6 -3.83 -7.85 17.11
C LEU A 6 -4.93 -6.89 16.66
N ILE A 7 -6.07 -6.95 17.35
CA ILE A 7 -7.23 -6.10 17.10
C ILE A 7 -6.87 -4.62 17.33
N THR A 8 -6.23 -4.33 18.46
CA THR A 8 -5.91 -2.95 18.84
C THR A 8 -5.00 -2.28 17.82
N ARG A 9 -3.90 -2.93 17.40
CA ARG A 9 -2.97 -2.35 16.43
C ARG A 9 -3.62 -2.15 15.05
N GLN A 10 -4.55 -3.01 14.65
CA GLN A 10 -5.25 -2.88 13.36
C GLN A 10 -6.26 -1.73 13.39
N LEU A 11 -7.01 -1.58 14.48
CA LEU A 11 -7.94 -0.45 14.66
C LEU A 11 -7.19 0.88 14.66
N GLU A 12 -6.03 0.96 15.30
CA GLU A 12 -5.21 2.17 15.30
C GLU A 12 -4.77 2.59 13.90
N VAL A 13 -4.31 1.64 13.07
CA VAL A 13 -3.99 1.91 11.67
C VAL A 13 -5.25 2.29 10.91
N HIS A 14 -6.34 1.55 11.10
CA HIS A 14 -7.62 1.79 10.43
C HIS A 14 -8.11 3.22 10.66
N ASP A 15 -8.25 3.63 11.91
CA ASP A 15 -8.70 4.97 12.26
C ASP A 15 -7.76 6.04 11.69
N HIS A 16 -6.45 5.78 11.73
CA HIS A 16 -5.43 6.69 11.22
C HIS A 16 -5.54 6.91 9.70
N VAL A 17 -5.68 5.85 8.91
CA VAL A 17 -5.75 5.97 7.44
C VAL A 17 -7.16 6.32 6.95
N LEU A 18 -8.21 5.92 7.67
CA LEU A 18 -9.60 6.29 7.38
C LEU A 18 -9.79 7.80 7.47
N ALA A 19 -9.16 8.47 8.44
CA ALA A 19 -9.15 9.93 8.56
C ALA A 19 -8.51 10.64 7.34
N ARG A 20 -7.83 9.88 6.47
CA ARG A 20 -7.17 10.34 5.23
C ARG A 20 -7.87 9.83 3.97
N ASP A 21 -9.13 9.39 4.09
CA ASP A 21 -9.97 8.85 3.01
C ASP A 21 -9.51 7.52 2.41
N TRP A 22 -8.67 6.76 3.12
CA TRP A 22 -8.31 5.40 2.72
C TRP A 22 -9.46 4.44 2.94
N ARG A 23 -9.45 3.33 2.21
CA ARG A 23 -10.44 2.27 2.33
C ARG A 23 -9.77 0.99 2.77
N LEU A 24 -10.46 0.23 3.59
CA LEU A 24 -10.07 -1.13 3.91
C LEU A 24 -10.16 -1.97 2.62
N ASP A 25 -9.13 -2.76 2.34
CA ASP A 25 -9.07 -3.62 1.17
C ASP A 25 -9.86 -4.91 1.40
N GLY A 26 -10.67 -5.28 0.40
CA GLY A 26 -11.59 -6.41 0.45
C GLY A 26 -13.03 -6.03 0.80
N ASP A 27 -13.96 -6.95 0.57
CA ASP A 27 -15.42 -6.78 0.85
C ASP A 27 -15.76 -6.70 2.35
N THR A 28 -14.77 -6.64 3.22
CA THR A 28 -14.94 -6.69 4.68
C THR A 28 -14.89 -5.28 5.25
N GLY A 29 -16.04 -4.75 5.67
CA GLY A 29 -16.07 -3.52 6.46
C GLY A 29 -15.62 -3.72 7.91
N PRO A 30 -15.46 -2.66 8.71
CA PRO A 30 -15.14 -2.76 10.14
C PRO A 30 -16.19 -3.54 10.96
N ALA A 31 -17.39 -3.71 10.41
CA ALA A 31 -18.50 -4.47 10.98
C ALA A 31 -18.54 -5.95 10.52
N ASP A 32 -17.75 -6.33 9.52
CA ASP A 32 -17.64 -7.72 9.07
C ASP A 32 -16.56 -8.46 9.86
N VAL A 33 -16.94 -9.61 10.41
CA VAL A 33 -16.25 -10.45 11.40
C VAL A 33 -14.97 -11.12 10.85
N ARG A 34 -14.21 -10.45 9.98
CA ARG A 34 -12.93 -10.93 9.45
C ARG A 34 -11.80 -9.91 9.54
N PHE A 35 -12.10 -8.61 9.65
CA PHE A 35 -11.06 -7.58 9.83
C PHE A 35 -10.25 -7.79 11.12
N LEU A 36 -10.92 -8.18 12.20
CA LEU A 36 -10.34 -8.33 13.54
C LEU A 36 -9.52 -9.63 13.73
N ASP A 37 -9.65 -10.58 12.80
CA ASP A 37 -8.99 -11.89 12.86
C ASP A 37 -7.94 -12.09 11.74
N ASP A 38 -7.89 -11.20 10.75
CA ASP A 38 -6.97 -11.31 9.62
C ASP A 38 -5.62 -10.69 9.95
N ALA A 39 -4.59 -11.51 10.15
CA ALA A 39 -3.22 -11.05 10.38
C ALA A 39 -2.63 -10.24 9.21
N THR A 40 -3.29 -10.25 8.04
CA THR A 40 -2.89 -9.60 6.79
C THR A 40 -3.80 -8.44 6.38
N ALA A 41 -4.59 -7.88 7.31
CA ALA A 41 -5.44 -6.73 7.06
C ALA A 41 -4.71 -5.61 6.29
N GLY A 42 -5.37 -5.06 5.26
CA GLY A 42 -4.81 -4.07 4.34
C GLY A 42 -5.78 -2.97 3.95
N TRP A 43 -5.25 -1.87 3.43
CA TRP A 43 -5.96 -0.67 3.04
C TRP A 43 -5.39 -0.10 1.74
N SER A 44 -6.26 0.43 0.87
CA SER A 44 -5.88 1.15 -0.34
C SER A 44 -6.31 2.60 -0.30
N TYR A 45 -5.56 3.42 -1.02
CA TYR A 45 -5.81 4.83 -1.20
C TYR A 45 -6.59 5.08 -2.51
N PRO A 46 -7.90 5.40 -2.45
CA PRO A 46 -8.76 5.43 -3.63
C PRO A 46 -8.44 6.55 -4.62
N ALA A 47 -7.76 7.61 -4.17
CA ALA A 47 -7.38 8.74 -5.03
C ALA A 47 -6.07 8.49 -5.78
N SER A 48 -5.46 7.30 -5.66
CA SER A 48 -4.36 6.88 -6.53
C SER A 48 -4.76 7.10 -8.00
N PHE A 49 -3.80 7.56 -8.82
CA PHE A 49 -3.99 7.88 -10.23
C PHE A 49 -5.07 8.95 -10.48
N GLY A 50 -5.21 9.91 -9.57
CA GLY A 50 -6.26 10.92 -9.64
C GLY A 50 -7.67 10.36 -9.44
N GLY A 51 -7.81 9.13 -8.95
CA GLY A 51 -9.08 8.41 -8.83
C GLY A 51 -9.53 7.72 -10.12
N GLU A 52 -8.67 7.64 -11.14
CA GLU A 52 -8.95 6.88 -12.35
C GLU A 52 -9.08 5.39 -12.04
N ARG A 53 -10.15 4.78 -12.56
CA ARG A 53 -10.39 3.34 -12.40
C ARG A 53 -9.55 2.57 -13.41
N THR A 54 -8.76 1.63 -12.91
CA THR A 54 -8.06 0.64 -13.71
C THR A 54 -8.70 -0.73 -13.55
N ASN A 55 -8.80 -1.48 -14.65
CA ASN A 55 -9.13 -2.89 -14.54
C ASN A 55 -7.92 -3.66 -14.02
N THR A 56 -8.13 -4.51 -13.02
CA THR A 56 -7.07 -5.39 -12.49
C THR A 56 -6.88 -6.59 -13.42
N VAL A 57 -5.75 -6.63 -14.10
CA VAL A 57 -5.21 -7.75 -14.86
C VAL A 57 -3.99 -8.31 -14.11
N SER A 58 -4.23 -9.28 -13.21
CA SER A 58 -3.18 -9.97 -12.43
C SER A 58 -2.17 -8.98 -11.81
N ASP A 59 -0.93 -9.42 -11.63
CA ASP A 59 0.26 -8.69 -11.23
C ASP A 59 0.86 -7.79 -12.34
N THR A 60 0.15 -7.62 -13.45
CA THR A 60 0.57 -6.72 -14.55
C THR A 60 -0.06 -5.33 -14.47
N THR A 61 -1.03 -5.15 -13.57
CA THR A 61 -1.65 -3.84 -13.33
C THR A 61 -0.77 -3.01 -12.41
N PRO A 62 -0.60 -1.70 -12.68
CA PRO A 62 0.00 -0.80 -11.71
C PRO A 62 -0.75 -0.89 -10.37
N VAL A 63 -0.02 -1.04 -9.28
CA VAL A 63 -0.61 -1.11 -7.95
C VAL A 63 -0.99 0.30 -7.50
N VAL A 64 -2.14 0.42 -6.86
CA VAL A 64 -2.51 1.65 -6.14
C VAL A 64 -1.63 1.81 -4.90
N LEU A 65 -1.61 3.00 -4.32
CA LEU A 65 -0.99 3.20 -3.01
C LEU A 65 -1.80 2.39 -1.98
N GLN A 66 -1.14 1.48 -1.27
CA GLN A 66 -1.76 0.59 -0.30
C GLN A 66 -0.83 0.30 0.87
N CYS A 67 -1.37 -0.15 1.99
CA CYS A 67 -0.61 -0.57 3.16
C CYS A 67 -1.28 -1.77 3.83
N TYR A 68 -0.51 -2.64 4.46
CA TYR A 68 -1.05 -3.86 5.06
C TYR A 68 -0.07 -4.48 6.06
N PHE A 69 -0.60 -5.34 6.93
CA PHE A 69 0.23 -6.20 7.77
C PHE A 69 0.70 -7.42 6.99
N THR A 70 1.97 -7.81 7.15
CA THR A 70 2.53 -8.98 6.49
C THR A 70 3.61 -9.62 7.36
N PHE A 71 4.29 -10.64 6.82
CA PHE A 71 5.44 -11.26 7.43
C PHE A 71 6.71 -10.86 6.68
N GLY A 72 7.72 -10.44 7.43
CA GLY A 72 9.06 -10.18 6.90
C GLY A 72 9.80 -11.47 6.55
N ASP A 73 11.04 -11.32 6.08
CA ASP A 73 11.87 -12.44 5.61
C ASP A 73 12.16 -13.49 6.70
N GLU A 74 12.20 -13.07 7.98
CA GLU A 74 12.43 -13.95 9.13
C GLU A 74 11.12 -14.46 9.76
N GLY A 75 9.97 -14.16 9.14
CA GLY A 75 8.64 -14.58 9.60
C GLY A 75 8.06 -13.74 10.73
N GLU A 76 8.73 -12.66 11.11
CA GLU A 76 8.23 -11.65 12.04
C GLU A 76 7.10 -10.83 11.39
N VAL A 77 6.15 -10.37 12.20
CA VAL A 77 5.08 -9.50 11.68
C VAL A 77 5.65 -8.10 11.46
N VAL A 78 5.48 -7.59 10.24
CA VAL A 78 5.87 -6.25 9.82
C VAL A 78 4.66 -5.49 9.26
N PHE A 79 4.84 -4.18 9.07
CA PHE A 79 3.88 -3.37 8.34
C PHE A 79 4.50 -2.93 7.01
N ALA A 80 3.74 -3.11 5.94
CA ALA A 80 4.17 -2.80 4.58
C ALA A 80 3.37 -1.60 4.05
N VAL A 81 4.05 -0.73 3.32
CA VAL A 81 3.45 0.32 2.50
C VAL A 81 3.96 0.13 1.08
N VAL A 82 3.06 0.04 0.12
CA VAL A 82 3.37 -0.11 -1.30
C VAL A 82 2.99 1.19 -2.00
N PRO A 83 3.97 2.01 -2.43
CA PRO A 83 3.70 3.20 -3.23
C PRO A 83 3.03 2.86 -4.55
N ALA A 84 2.15 3.74 -5.04
CA ALA A 84 1.50 3.54 -6.33
C ALA A 84 2.52 3.45 -7.47
N GLY A 85 2.38 2.47 -8.38
CA GLY A 85 3.31 2.29 -9.50
C GLY A 85 3.43 0.85 -10.02
N ASN A 86 4.51 0.54 -10.73
CA ASN A 86 4.80 -0.78 -11.31
C ASN A 86 5.63 -1.64 -10.35
N LEU A 87 4.97 -2.46 -9.52
CA LEU A 87 5.63 -3.24 -8.44
C LEU A 87 6.61 -4.31 -8.95
N ARG A 88 6.31 -4.94 -10.09
CA ARG A 88 7.21 -5.92 -10.73
C ARG A 88 8.33 -5.28 -11.54
N GLY A 89 8.33 -3.95 -11.60
CA GLY A 89 9.27 -3.17 -12.38
C GLY A 89 9.09 -3.31 -13.89
N SER A 90 9.65 -2.33 -14.59
CA SER A 90 9.80 -2.25 -16.03
C SER A 90 11.22 -1.79 -16.41
N GLY A 91 12.07 -1.54 -15.42
CA GLY A 91 13.39 -0.91 -15.58
C GLY A 91 13.32 0.62 -15.58
N CYS A 92 12.22 1.22 -15.14
CA CYS A 92 11.98 2.66 -15.18
C CYS A 92 11.98 3.25 -13.77
N ALA A 93 13.01 4.01 -13.42
CA ALA A 93 13.14 4.60 -12.07
C ALA A 93 11.98 5.54 -11.69
N LYS A 94 11.26 6.08 -12.69
CA LYS A 94 10.10 6.96 -12.46
C LYS A 94 8.83 6.19 -12.08
N HIS A 95 8.63 5.01 -12.65
CA HIS A 95 7.35 4.28 -12.61
C HIS A 95 7.43 2.98 -11.82
N ASP A 96 8.63 2.43 -11.68
CA ASP A 96 8.86 1.27 -10.85
C ASP A 96 8.71 1.65 -9.38
N THR A 97 8.08 0.78 -8.63
CA THR A 97 7.86 0.93 -7.19
C THR A 97 8.30 -0.34 -6.48
N ALA A 98 8.55 -0.22 -5.19
CA ALA A 98 8.91 -1.33 -4.33
C ALA A 98 8.14 -1.24 -3.02
N GLU A 99 7.84 -2.40 -2.45
CA GLU A 99 7.27 -2.47 -1.12
C GLU A 99 8.25 -1.94 -0.07
N LEU A 100 7.74 -1.09 0.82
CA LEU A 100 8.46 -0.53 1.94
C LEU A 100 7.97 -1.24 3.20
N GLN A 101 8.77 -2.16 3.71
CA GLN A 101 8.49 -2.85 4.97
C GLN A 101 9.19 -2.14 6.12
N PHE A 102 8.50 -2.03 7.25
CA PHE A 102 9.11 -1.55 8.48
C PHE A 102 8.62 -2.33 9.70
N PRO A 103 9.52 -2.51 10.70
CA PRO A 103 9.21 -3.31 11.87
C PRO A 103 8.17 -2.60 12.74
N LEU A 104 7.40 -3.41 13.48
CA LEU A 104 6.55 -2.90 14.54
C LEU A 104 7.42 -2.38 15.70
N THR A 105 6.89 -1.39 16.42
CA THR A 105 7.47 -0.91 17.68
C THR A 105 7.63 -2.06 18.68
N THR A 106 8.41 -1.85 19.74
CA THR A 106 8.58 -2.83 20.84
C THR A 106 7.25 -3.25 21.48
N GLY A 107 6.20 -2.42 21.38
CA GLY A 107 4.84 -2.74 21.82
C GLY A 107 4.00 -3.54 20.81
N GLY A 108 4.57 -3.96 19.66
CA GLY A 108 3.86 -4.68 18.61
C GLY A 108 2.88 -3.81 17.81
N ARG A 109 3.11 -2.50 17.76
CA ARG A 109 2.26 -1.49 17.10
C ARG A 109 2.99 -0.85 15.93
N VAL A 110 2.24 -0.35 14.96
CA VAL A 110 2.78 0.48 13.88
C VAL A 110 3.19 1.84 14.45
N ASP A 111 4.36 2.35 14.07
CA ASP A 111 4.72 3.73 14.36
C ASP A 111 3.91 4.67 13.46
N LEU A 112 2.85 5.24 14.01
CA LEU A 112 1.95 6.15 13.29
C LEU A 112 2.63 7.46 12.87
N GLY A 113 3.67 7.91 13.57
CA GLY A 113 4.42 9.11 13.18
C GLY A 113 5.21 8.86 11.91
N THR A 114 5.91 7.73 11.85
CA THR A 114 6.62 7.28 10.64
C THR A 114 5.64 7.03 9.49
N LEU A 115 4.51 6.35 9.76
CA LEU A 115 3.47 6.15 8.75
C LEU A 115 2.94 7.48 8.20
N THR A 116 2.60 8.44 9.07
CA THR A 116 2.12 9.78 8.66
C THR A 116 3.10 10.44 7.70
N ALA A 117 4.39 10.49 8.06
CA ALA A 117 5.42 11.12 7.24
C ALA A 117 5.55 10.45 5.86
N MET A 118 5.47 9.12 5.80
CA MET A 118 5.44 8.38 4.53
C MET A 118 4.20 8.73 3.71
N LEU A 119 3.02 8.75 4.32
CA LEU A 119 1.77 9.04 3.61
C LEU A 119 1.71 10.48 3.09
N ASP A 120 2.24 11.45 3.84
CA ASP A 120 2.33 12.85 3.42
C ASP A 120 3.18 13.02 2.15
N GLU A 121 4.19 12.16 1.94
CA GLU A 121 4.97 12.13 0.70
C GLU A 121 4.25 11.34 -0.41
N LEU A 122 3.72 10.16 -0.08
CA LEU A 122 3.25 9.20 -1.07
C LEU A 122 1.86 9.53 -1.63
N GLU A 123 0.95 10.09 -0.84
CA GLU A 123 -0.41 10.38 -1.33
C GLU A 123 -0.43 11.42 -2.45
N PRO A 124 0.28 12.58 -2.37
CA PRO A 124 0.37 13.51 -3.49
C PRO A 124 0.97 12.88 -4.74
N ARG A 125 2.00 12.04 -4.58
CA ARG A 125 2.65 11.32 -5.69
C ARG A 125 1.69 10.32 -6.33
N ALA A 126 0.97 9.55 -5.51
CA ALA A 126 -0.04 8.60 -5.97
C ALA A 126 -1.14 9.29 -6.77
N ARG A 127 -1.62 10.46 -6.32
CA ARG A 127 -2.61 11.27 -7.06
C ARG A 127 -2.07 11.79 -8.39
N ALA A 128 -0.78 12.14 -8.44
CA ALA A 128 -0.16 12.76 -9.61
C ALA A 128 0.28 11.75 -10.70
N HIS A 129 0.28 10.45 -10.40
CA HIS A 129 0.66 9.44 -11.38
C HIS A 129 -0.36 9.38 -12.54
N ASP A 130 0.16 9.43 -13.77
CA ASP A 130 -0.58 9.08 -14.96
C ASP A 130 -0.58 7.56 -15.13
N VAL A 131 -1.74 6.95 -14.95
CA VAL A 131 -1.86 5.49 -15.02
C VAL A 131 -1.70 4.95 -16.43
N HIS A 132 -2.03 5.75 -17.45
CA HIS A 132 -1.77 5.38 -18.83
C HIS A 132 -0.27 5.24 -19.07
N ALA A 133 0.52 6.21 -18.60
CA ALA A 133 1.97 6.15 -18.69
C ALA A 133 2.59 4.97 -17.91
N LEU A 134 2.01 4.61 -16.76
CA LEU A 134 2.43 3.42 -15.99
C LEU A 134 2.20 2.12 -16.77
N VAL A 135 1.02 1.98 -17.37
CA VAL A 135 0.64 0.83 -18.21
C VAL A 135 1.54 0.77 -19.45
N GLU A 136 1.72 1.89 -20.16
CA GLU A 136 2.60 1.92 -21.32
C GLU A 136 4.03 1.52 -20.97
N CYS A 137 4.57 2.06 -19.87
CA CYS A 137 5.90 1.72 -19.38
C CYS A 137 6.03 0.23 -19.05
N ARG A 138 4.98 -0.36 -18.46
CA ARG A 138 4.96 -1.77 -18.08
C ARG A 138 5.00 -2.72 -19.27
N TYR A 139 4.26 -2.40 -20.34
CA TYR A 139 4.10 -3.29 -21.50
C TYR A 139 5.05 -2.99 -22.67
N PHE A 140 5.48 -1.73 -22.83
CA PHE A 140 6.36 -1.30 -23.93
C PHE A 140 7.79 -0.95 -23.48
N GLY A 141 8.10 -1.17 -22.20
CA GLY A 141 9.42 -0.96 -21.62
C GLY A 141 9.63 0.47 -21.10
N PRO A 142 10.83 0.76 -20.57
CA PRO A 142 11.08 1.97 -19.79
C PRO A 142 10.86 3.23 -20.62
N CYS A 143 10.47 4.30 -19.92
CA CYS A 143 10.22 5.60 -20.51
C CYS A 143 11.43 6.09 -21.33
N PRO A 144 11.23 6.87 -22.40
CA PRO A 144 12.31 7.29 -23.29
C PRO A 144 13.50 7.98 -22.59
N ALA A 145 13.26 8.66 -21.46
CA ALA A 145 14.30 9.31 -20.68
C ALA A 145 15.25 8.33 -19.95
N ASP A 146 14.81 7.09 -19.74
CA ASP A 146 15.51 6.04 -18.97
C ASP A 146 16.15 4.95 -19.86
N ARG A 147 16.04 5.05 -21.19
CA ARG A 147 16.60 4.09 -22.17
C ARG A 147 18.10 4.25 -22.45
N ARG A 148 18.91 4.55 -21.44
CA ARG A 148 20.37 4.71 -21.59
C ARG A 148 21.13 3.40 -21.41
#